data_AF-A0ABC9SR54-F1
#
_entry.id   AF-A0ABC9SR54-F1
#
_cell.length_a   1.000
_cell.length_b   1.000
_cell.length_c   1.000
_cell.angle_alpha   90.00
_cell.angle_beta   90.00
_cell.angle_gamma   90.00
#
_symmetry.space_group_name_H-M   'P 1'
#
loop_
_entity.id
_entity.type
_entity.pdbx_description
1 polymer ?
#
loop_
_entity_poly.entity_id
_entity_poly.type
_entity_poly.pdbx_seq_one_letter_code
_entity_poly.pdbx_strand_id
1 'polypeptide(L)'
;MLKRMILGVSSLVVGATVGLATDVSAAPAPPLTSLNVVKVESQLGGVEFIGPNNLSTVKDHGGSYLYIYTNEMGYGRNPIAQMSGQKLKKVDSKMIDINGDRTVDGWEYKWDASGQQNGQFKYQNTSTNAPWNTLSTSLNIK
;
A
#
# COMPACT_ATOMS: atom_id res chain seq x y z
N MET A 1 30.89 65.13 -50.90
CA MET A 1 32.12 64.31 -50.87
C MET A 1 32.35 63.83 -49.44
N LEU A 2 32.65 62.53 -49.25
CA LEU A 2 33.15 61.84 -48.02
C LEU A 2 32.24 61.84 -46.78
N LYS A 3 32.12 60.78 -45.95
CA LYS A 3 32.52 59.35 -45.96
C LYS A 3 31.72 58.69 -44.81
N ARG A 4 31.35 57.42 -44.95
CA ARG A 4 30.75 56.58 -43.88
C ARG A 4 31.77 56.24 -42.78
N MET A 5 31.27 55.92 -41.58
CA MET A 5 31.77 54.99 -40.50
C MET A 5 31.33 55.57 -39.13
N ILE A 6 30.97 54.86 -38.04
CA ILE A 6 30.84 53.43 -37.67
C ILE A 6 30.00 53.35 -36.36
N LEU A 7 29.46 52.15 -36.14
CA LEU A 7 28.80 51.50 -34.98
C LEU A 7 28.94 52.09 -33.56
N GLY A 8 27.86 51.97 -32.79
CA GLY A 8 27.84 51.96 -31.32
C GLY A 8 26.66 51.15 -30.78
N VAL A 9 26.97 50.07 -30.05
CA VAL A 9 26.07 49.05 -29.49
C VAL A 9 25.40 49.53 -28.19
N SER A 10 24.15 49.14 -27.92
CA SER A 10 23.56 49.07 -26.56
C SER A 10 22.31 48.18 -26.60
N SER A 11 22.45 46.88 -26.36
CA SER A 11 22.30 46.17 -25.07
C SER A 11 20.84 45.80 -24.77
N LEU A 12 20.52 44.52 -25.08
CA LEU A 12 19.26 43.84 -24.80
C LEU A 12 19.24 43.40 -23.33
N VAL A 13 18.31 43.91 -22.51
CA VAL A 13 18.12 43.44 -21.14
C VAL A 13 17.07 42.32 -21.15
N VAL A 14 17.49 41.09 -20.87
CA VAL A 14 16.58 39.95 -20.64
C VAL A 14 16.39 39.83 -19.13
N GLY A 15 15.20 40.19 -18.64
CA GLY A 15 14.81 39.98 -17.25
C GLY A 15 14.45 38.52 -17.02
N ALA A 16 15.27 37.79 -16.27
CA ALA A 16 14.94 36.45 -15.80
C ALA A 16 14.13 36.56 -14.50
N THR A 17 12.84 36.23 -14.55
CA THR A 17 12.03 36.02 -13.34
C THR A 17 12.35 34.64 -12.77
N VAL A 18 13.08 34.61 -11.66
CA VAL A 18 13.29 33.38 -10.88
C VAL A 18 11.99 33.09 -10.13
N GLY A 19 11.20 32.15 -10.63
CA GLY A 19 10.06 31.60 -9.90
C GLY A 19 10.58 30.81 -8.71
N LEU A 20 10.14 31.17 -7.50
CA LEU A 20 10.41 30.42 -6.27
C LEU A 20 9.72 29.06 -6.39
N ALA A 21 10.48 28.01 -6.69
CA ALA A 21 10.01 26.65 -6.49
C ALA A 21 9.92 26.43 -4.97
N THR A 22 8.71 26.30 -4.44
CA THR A 22 8.52 25.83 -3.06
C THR A 22 8.89 24.36 -3.03
N ASP A 23 10.02 24.01 -2.43
CA ASP A 23 10.41 22.64 -2.14
C ASP A 23 9.35 22.02 -1.22
N VAL A 24 8.40 21.28 -1.80
CA VAL A 24 7.53 20.39 -1.05
C VAL A 24 8.39 19.19 -0.65
N SER A 25 9.03 19.28 0.52
CA SER A 25 9.69 18.14 1.13
C SER A 25 8.62 17.14 1.55
N ALA A 26 8.54 16.01 0.82
CA ALA A 26 7.69 14.90 1.24
C ALA A 26 8.26 14.31 2.54
N ALA A 27 7.41 14.13 3.55
CA ALA A 27 7.81 13.42 4.75
C ALA A 27 8.25 11.99 4.39
N PRO A 28 9.25 11.41 5.08
CA PRO A 28 9.64 10.03 4.86
C PRO A 28 8.45 9.10 5.12
N ALA A 29 8.27 8.10 4.25
CA ALA A 29 7.25 7.08 4.42
C ALA A 29 7.37 6.43 5.82
N PRO A 30 6.30 6.32 6.62
CA PRO A 30 6.35 5.61 7.90
C PRO A 30 6.78 4.14 7.73
N PRO A 31 7.60 3.58 8.65
CA PRO A 31 7.97 2.16 8.62
C PRO A 31 6.73 1.26 8.79
N LEU A 32 6.80 0.04 8.27
CA LEU A 32 5.76 -0.96 8.51
C LEU A 32 5.67 -1.28 10.02
N THR A 33 4.50 -1.10 10.61
CA THR A 33 4.27 -1.23 12.07
C THR A 33 3.35 -2.38 12.44
N SER A 34 2.39 -2.75 11.58
CA SER A 34 1.48 -3.86 11.88
C SER A 34 0.93 -4.51 10.62
N LEU A 35 0.64 -5.81 10.72
CA LEU A 35 -0.09 -6.60 9.74
C LEU A 35 -1.21 -7.34 10.46
N ASN A 36 -2.44 -7.24 9.97
CA ASN A 36 -3.60 -7.90 10.58
C ASN A 36 -4.50 -8.51 9.51
N VAL A 37 -5.09 -9.67 9.78
CA VAL A 37 -6.26 -10.15 9.03
C VAL A 37 -7.49 -9.47 9.63
N VAL A 38 -8.31 -8.81 8.80
CA VAL A 38 -9.42 -7.96 9.29
C VAL A 38 -10.79 -8.51 8.94
N LYS A 39 -10.91 -9.22 7.81
CA LYS A 39 -12.14 -9.92 7.45
C LYS A 39 -11.89 -11.05 6.47
N VAL A 40 -12.80 -12.03 6.47
CA VAL A 40 -12.88 -13.12 5.51
C VAL A 40 -14.26 -13.06 4.87
N GLU A 41 -14.32 -13.17 3.55
CA GLU A 41 -15.56 -13.09 2.77
C GLU A 41 -15.67 -14.32 1.89
N SER A 42 -16.78 -15.07 1.99
CA SER A 42 -17.04 -16.22 1.14
C SER A 42 -18.53 -16.33 0.80
N GLN A 43 -18.86 -17.24 -0.12
CA GLN A 43 -20.25 -17.45 -0.52
C GLN A 43 -21.10 -17.99 0.64
N LEU A 44 -20.60 -18.98 1.39
CA LEU A 44 -21.36 -19.61 2.46
C LEU A 44 -21.28 -18.85 3.79
N GLY A 45 -20.11 -18.28 4.10
CA GLY A 45 -19.87 -17.55 5.36
C GLY A 45 -20.30 -16.08 5.32
N GLY A 46 -20.58 -15.55 4.13
CA GLY A 46 -20.71 -14.11 3.93
C GLY A 46 -19.44 -13.40 4.41
N VAL A 47 -19.59 -12.25 5.07
CA VAL A 47 -18.47 -11.54 5.70
C VAL A 47 -18.34 -11.95 7.17
N GLU A 48 -17.13 -12.35 7.58
CA GLU A 48 -16.72 -12.52 8.97
C GLU A 48 -15.62 -11.50 9.29
N PHE A 49 -15.85 -10.64 10.29
CA PHE A 49 -14.84 -9.72 10.79
C PHE A 49 -13.95 -10.42 11.81
N ILE A 50 -12.65 -10.18 11.71
CA ILE A 50 -11.64 -10.83 12.54
C ILE A 50 -11.20 -9.84 13.60
N GLY A 51 -11.51 -10.15 14.85
CA GLY A 51 -11.11 -9.35 16.00
C GLY A 51 -9.61 -9.48 16.29
N PRO A 52 -9.06 -8.54 17.07
CA PRO A 52 -7.71 -8.66 17.60
C PRO A 52 -7.53 -10.01 18.33
N ASN A 53 -6.42 -10.70 18.09
CA ASN A 53 -6.07 -12.00 18.69
C ASN A 53 -6.90 -13.21 18.23
N ASN A 54 -7.85 -13.06 17.31
CA ASN A 54 -8.51 -14.22 16.71
C ASN A 54 -7.51 -15.01 15.87
N LEU A 55 -7.33 -16.29 16.20
CA LEU A 55 -6.43 -17.20 15.48
C LEU A 55 -7.16 -18.10 14.48
N SER A 56 -8.50 -18.03 14.43
CA SER A 56 -9.32 -18.79 13.50
C SER A 56 -10.67 -18.13 13.24
N THR A 57 -11.27 -18.42 12.08
CA THR A 57 -12.68 -18.11 11.79
C THR A 57 -13.62 -19.04 12.54
N VAL A 58 -14.90 -18.69 12.58
CA VAL A 58 -15.97 -19.54 13.15
C VAL A 58 -16.98 -20.00 12.12
N LYS A 59 -17.14 -19.31 10.99
CA LYS A 59 -18.06 -19.69 9.93
C LYS A 59 -17.43 -20.67 8.94
N ASP A 60 -18.30 -21.39 8.23
CA ASP A 60 -17.94 -22.19 7.05
C ASP A 60 -17.62 -21.25 5.88
N HIS A 61 -16.37 -21.28 5.44
CA HIS A 61 -15.90 -20.43 4.35
C HIS A 61 -15.84 -21.11 2.98
N GLY A 62 -16.60 -22.18 2.78
CA GLY A 62 -16.76 -22.83 1.49
C GLY A 62 -17.53 -22.01 0.43
N GLY A 63 -17.72 -22.66 -0.72
CA GLY A 63 -18.44 -22.12 -1.88
C GLY A 63 -17.53 -21.78 -3.06
N SER A 64 -18.06 -20.98 -4.00
CA SER A 64 -17.39 -20.66 -5.27
C SER A 64 -16.29 -19.60 -5.15
N TYR A 65 -16.32 -18.79 -4.09
CA TYR A 65 -15.31 -17.75 -3.85
C TYR A 65 -14.90 -17.69 -2.38
N LEU A 66 -13.64 -17.31 -2.17
CA LEU A 66 -13.05 -17.03 -0.87
C LEU A 66 -12.08 -15.87 -0.99
N TYR A 67 -12.36 -14.78 -0.27
CA TYR A 67 -11.52 -13.60 -0.18
C TYR A 67 -11.07 -13.34 1.24
N ILE A 68 -9.80 -13.02 1.41
CA ILE A 68 -9.20 -12.71 2.69
C ILE A 68 -8.67 -11.28 2.63
N TYR A 69 -8.99 -10.49 3.65
CA TYR A 69 -8.60 -9.09 3.71
C TYR A 69 -7.59 -8.86 4.84
N THR A 70 -6.53 -8.13 4.51
CA THR A 70 -5.48 -7.77 5.46
C THR A 70 -5.26 -6.27 5.50
N ASN A 71 -5.07 -5.71 6.68
CA ASN A 71 -4.55 -4.36 6.84
C ASN A 71 -3.05 -4.39 7.11
N GLU A 72 -2.34 -3.47 6.48
CA GLU A 72 -0.98 -3.09 6.86
C GLU A 72 -0.93 -1.61 7.21
N MET A 73 -0.26 -1.29 8.32
CA MET A 73 0.01 0.09 8.72
C MET A 73 1.48 0.41 8.51
N GLY A 74 1.74 1.56 7.88
CA GLY A 74 3.04 1.95 7.37
C GLY A 74 3.39 1.26 6.04
N TYR A 75 4.59 1.55 5.54
CA TYR A 75 4.98 1.20 4.17
C TYR A 75 5.83 -0.06 4.13
N GLY A 76 5.31 -1.10 3.47
CA GLY A 76 6.05 -2.32 3.15
C GLY A 76 6.36 -2.44 1.65
N ARG A 77 7.34 -3.27 1.31
CA ARG A 77 7.86 -3.41 -0.07
C ARG A 77 7.72 -4.80 -0.70
N ASN A 78 7.37 -5.82 0.07
CA ASN A 78 7.32 -7.21 -0.40
C ASN A 78 6.14 -7.98 0.22
N PRO A 79 4.90 -7.63 -0.13
CA PRO A 79 3.71 -8.29 0.40
C PRO A 79 3.57 -9.70 -0.19
N ILE A 80 3.54 -10.72 0.67
CA ILE A 80 3.37 -12.12 0.29
C ILE A 80 2.23 -12.71 1.12
N ALA A 81 1.12 -13.03 0.45
CA ALA A 81 0.01 -13.79 1.02
C ALA A 81 0.00 -15.22 0.49
N GLN A 82 -0.31 -16.17 1.37
CA GLN A 82 -0.40 -17.58 1.06
C GLN A 82 -1.59 -18.21 1.76
N MET A 83 -2.20 -19.20 1.12
CA MET A 83 -3.19 -20.09 1.73
C MET A 83 -2.71 -21.52 1.55
N SER A 84 -2.54 -22.24 2.65
CA SER A 84 -2.04 -23.62 2.67
C SER A 84 -0.72 -23.79 1.88
N GLY A 85 0.15 -22.77 1.96
CA GLY A 85 1.45 -22.73 1.27
C GLY A 85 1.41 -22.30 -0.20
N GLN A 86 0.23 -22.09 -0.78
CA GLN A 86 0.07 -21.59 -2.15
C GLN A 86 0.00 -20.06 -2.13
N LYS A 87 0.80 -19.39 -2.96
CA LYS A 87 0.76 -17.93 -3.09
C LYS A 87 -0.57 -17.46 -3.65
N LEU A 88 -1.14 -16.44 -3.02
CA LEU A 88 -2.39 -15.83 -3.45
C LEU A 88 -2.14 -14.62 -4.34
N LYS A 89 -3.13 -14.31 -5.18
CA LYS A 89 -3.15 -13.08 -5.98
C LYS A 89 -3.77 -11.95 -5.16
N LYS A 90 -3.13 -10.78 -5.15
CA LYS A 90 -3.76 -9.53 -4.73
C LYS A 90 -4.74 -9.09 -5.83
N VAL A 91 -6.02 -8.99 -5.50
CA VAL A 91 -7.06 -8.61 -6.48
C VAL A 91 -7.60 -7.21 -6.28
N ASP A 92 -7.42 -6.63 -5.08
CA ASP A 92 -7.79 -5.25 -4.80
C ASP A 92 -6.91 -4.65 -3.67
N SER A 93 -6.89 -3.32 -3.59
CA SER A 93 -6.25 -2.58 -2.52
C SER A 93 -6.93 -1.24 -2.26
N LYS A 94 -7.11 -0.90 -0.99
CA LYS A 94 -7.67 0.39 -0.55
C LYS A 94 -6.68 1.11 0.36
N MET A 95 -6.47 2.40 0.13
CA MET A 95 -5.66 3.25 1.00
C MET A 95 -6.37 3.49 2.34
N ILE A 96 -5.61 3.49 3.41
CA ILE A 96 -6.04 3.85 4.76
C ILE A 96 -5.44 5.23 5.06
N ASP A 97 -6.30 6.16 5.45
CA ASP A 97 -5.98 7.50 5.93
C ASP A 97 -6.82 7.70 7.20
N ILE A 98 -6.18 7.60 8.37
CA ILE A 98 -6.85 7.59 9.68
C ILE A 98 -7.14 9.01 10.14
N ASN A 99 -6.29 9.97 9.79
CA ASN A 99 -6.38 11.35 10.28
C ASN A 99 -7.00 12.33 9.26
N GLY A 100 -7.30 11.87 8.04
CA GLY A 100 -7.93 12.64 6.97
C GLY A 100 -7.02 13.70 6.35
N ASP A 101 -5.70 13.59 6.53
CA ASP A 101 -4.73 14.58 6.06
C ASP A 101 -4.34 14.37 4.58
N ARG A 102 -4.92 13.36 3.91
CA ARG A 102 -4.63 12.92 2.53
C ARG A 102 -3.27 12.24 2.37
N THR A 103 -2.64 11.84 3.46
CA THR A 103 -1.46 10.97 3.49
C THR A 103 -1.92 9.53 3.69
N VAL A 104 -1.22 8.59 3.04
CA VAL A 104 -1.54 7.17 3.19
C VAL A 104 -0.84 6.65 4.44
N ASP A 105 -1.62 6.23 5.43
CA ASP A 105 -1.12 5.59 6.64
C ASP A 105 -0.91 4.08 6.46
N GLY A 106 -1.57 3.48 5.46
CA GLY A 106 -1.55 2.04 5.25
C GLY A 106 -2.44 1.57 4.11
N TRP A 107 -2.59 0.25 3.98
CA TRP A 107 -3.43 -0.37 2.96
C TRP A 107 -4.27 -1.53 3.51
N GLU A 108 -5.52 -1.62 3.08
CA GLU A 108 -6.28 -2.87 3.09
C GLU A 108 -6.03 -3.59 1.77
N TYR A 109 -5.61 -4.84 1.80
CA TYR A 109 -5.46 -5.71 0.62
C TYR A 109 -6.51 -6.81 0.60
N LYS A 110 -7.03 -7.10 -0.60
CA LYS A 110 -7.92 -8.23 -0.87
C LYS A 110 -7.15 -9.33 -1.60
N TRP A 111 -7.12 -10.51 -1.01
CA TRP A 111 -6.44 -11.69 -1.55
C TRP A 111 -7.47 -12.71 -2.03
N ASP A 112 -7.25 -13.26 -3.21
CA ASP A 112 -8.10 -14.30 -3.80
C ASP A 112 -7.58 -15.69 -3.41
N ALA A 113 -8.36 -16.38 -2.60
CA ALA A 113 -8.16 -17.78 -2.19
C ALA A 113 -9.26 -18.70 -2.75
N SER A 114 -9.98 -18.25 -3.78
CA SER A 114 -11.05 -19.04 -4.41
C SER A 114 -10.52 -20.39 -4.91
N GLY A 115 -11.36 -21.43 -4.80
CA GLY A 115 -10.94 -22.82 -4.98
C GLY A 115 -10.39 -23.48 -3.71
N GLN A 116 -10.22 -22.73 -2.63
CA GLN A 116 -9.95 -23.24 -1.29
C GLN A 116 -11.16 -22.97 -0.38
N GLN A 117 -11.38 -23.83 0.61
CA GLN A 117 -12.53 -23.74 1.52
C GLN A 117 -12.10 -23.55 2.98
N ASN A 118 -10.93 -24.09 3.35
CA ASN A 118 -10.36 -24.03 4.68
C ASN A 118 -8.83 -24.12 4.60
N GLY A 119 -8.15 -23.86 5.71
CA GLY A 119 -6.70 -23.99 5.85
C GLY A 119 -6.03 -22.77 6.47
N GLN A 120 -4.70 -22.79 6.48
CA GLN A 120 -3.90 -21.74 7.09
C GLN A 120 -3.61 -20.63 6.10
N PHE A 121 -4.18 -19.44 6.33
CA PHE A 121 -3.74 -18.21 5.70
C PHE A 121 -2.51 -17.64 6.42
N LYS A 122 -1.56 -17.13 5.65
CA LYS A 122 -0.40 -16.39 6.14
C LYS A 122 -0.16 -15.17 5.27
N TYR A 123 0.13 -14.04 5.92
CA TYR A 123 0.55 -12.81 5.25
C TYR A 123 1.84 -12.31 5.88
N GLN A 124 2.77 -11.84 5.05
CA GLN A 124 3.98 -11.17 5.48
C GLN A 124 4.30 -9.98 4.59
N ASN A 125 4.98 -9.00 5.14
CA ASN A 125 5.56 -7.89 4.39
C ASN A 125 6.83 -7.38 5.09
N THR A 126 7.72 -6.79 4.33
CA THR A 126 8.99 -6.22 4.80
C THR A 126 8.91 -4.71 4.76
N SER A 127 9.25 -4.03 5.86
CA SER A 127 9.31 -2.56 5.93
C SER A 127 10.19 -1.98 4.83
N THR A 128 9.78 -0.85 4.25
CA THR A 128 10.57 -0.10 3.26
C THR A 128 11.77 0.60 3.90
N ASN A 129 11.64 1.00 5.17
CA ASN A 129 12.68 1.71 5.92
C ASN A 129 13.55 0.76 6.75
N ALA A 130 14.78 1.20 7.05
CA ALA A 130 15.66 0.54 8.01
C ALA A 130 14.93 0.34 9.36
N PRO A 131 15.13 -0.81 10.05
CA PRO A 131 16.06 -1.89 9.72
C PRO A 131 15.50 -2.97 8.77
N TRP A 132 14.45 -2.66 7.99
CA TRP A 132 13.79 -3.59 7.05
C TRP A 132 13.22 -4.84 7.73
N ASN A 133 12.61 -4.65 8.90
CA ASN A 133 11.92 -5.72 9.61
C ASN A 133 10.84 -6.36 8.73
N THR A 134 10.76 -7.68 8.78
CA THR A 134 9.65 -8.43 8.18
C THR A 134 8.64 -8.77 9.26
N LEU A 135 7.41 -8.32 9.05
CA LEU A 135 6.27 -8.66 9.91
C LEU A 135 5.45 -9.77 9.25
N SER A 136 4.72 -10.52 10.07
CA SER A 136 3.80 -11.55 9.59
C SER A 136 2.55 -11.65 10.47
N THR A 137 1.48 -12.17 9.88
CA THR A 137 0.23 -12.52 10.56
C THR A 137 -0.35 -13.78 9.91
N SER A 138 -1.22 -14.48 10.63
CA SER A 138 -1.83 -15.73 10.14
C SER A 138 -3.20 -15.95 10.74
N LEU A 139 -4.07 -16.63 10.00
CA LEU A 139 -5.41 -16.99 10.45
C LEU A 139 -5.75 -18.41 9.95
N ASN A 140 -6.36 -19.22 10.81
CA ASN A 140 -6.93 -20.51 10.41
C ASN A 140 -8.35 -20.32 9.89
N ILE A 141 -8.58 -20.58 8.61
CA ILE A 141 -9.92 -20.61 8.01
C ILE A 141 -10.50 -22.00 8.22
N LYS A 142 -11.68 -22.08 8.83
CA LYS A 142 -12.41 -23.33 9.06
C LYS A 142 -13.31 -23.71 7.88
#